data_AF-A0A952PLE1-F1
#
_entry.id   AF-A0A952PLE1-F1
#
_cell.length_a   1.000
_cell.length_b   1.000
_cell.length_c   1.000
_cell.angle_alpha   90.00
_cell.angle_beta   90.00
_cell.angle_gamma   90.00
#
_symmetry.space_group_name_H-M   'P 1'
#
loop_
_entity.id
_entity.type
_entity.pdbx_description
1 polymer ?
#
loop_
_entity_poly.entity_id
_entity_poly.type
_entity_poly.pdbx_seq_one_letter_code
_entity_poly.pdbx_strand_id
1 'polypeptide(L)' 'MVNLNLIDGQSNELISVQGASQMTGGMVSERRIWQLVKDGRLSYVNDGENTGIPIVEVMRLIGADELRAA' A
#
# COMPACT_ATOMS: atom_id res chain seq x y z
N MET A 1 -13.53 -0.96 16.47
CA MET A 1 -13.60 0.50 16.23
C MET A 1 -12.28 0.90 15.62
N VAL A 2 -12.26 1.32 14.35
CA VAL A 2 -11.05 1.82 13.67
C VAL A 2 -11.09 3.35 13.78
N ASN A 3 -10.12 3.94 14.45
CA ASN A 3 -9.99 5.40 14.51
C ASN A 3 -9.35 5.89 13.21
N LEU A 4 -10.15 6.59 12.39
CA LEU A 4 -9.72 7.22 11.15
C LEU A 4 -9.32 8.67 11.47
N ASN A 5 -8.04 8.92 11.70
CA ASN A 5 -7.52 10.29 11.78
C ASN A 5 -7.27 10.81 10.35
N LEU A 6 -8.20 11.63 9.87
CA LEU A 6 -8.10 12.39 8.63
C LEU A 6 -7.19 13.60 8.86
N ILE A 7 -5.98 13.58 8.29
CA ILE A 7 -5.14 14.77 8.12
C ILE A 7 -5.13 15.07 6.62
N ASP A 8 -5.71 16.22 6.26
CA ASP A 8 -5.65 16.88 4.95
C ASP A 8 -6.18 16.12 3.72
N GLY A 9 -7.52 16.02 3.61
CA GLY A 9 -8.26 16.13 2.34
C GLY A 9 -8.07 15.06 1.25
N GLN A 10 -7.08 14.18 1.38
CA GLN A 10 -7.00 12.89 0.71
C GLN A 10 -6.88 11.88 1.83
N SER A 11 -7.75 10.87 1.87
CA SER A 11 -7.62 9.77 2.79
C SER A 11 -6.28 9.08 2.51
N ASN A 12 -5.22 9.46 3.22
CA ASN A 12 -3.97 8.72 3.33
C ASN A 12 -4.24 7.49 4.21
N GLU A 13 -5.26 6.72 3.85
CA GLU A 13 -5.57 5.46 4.49
C GLU A 13 -4.35 4.57 4.30
N LEU A 14 -3.71 4.28 5.43
CA LEU A 14 -2.61 3.36 5.50
C LEU A 14 -3.20 1.96 5.65
N ILE A 15 -2.74 1.05 4.81
CA ILE A 15 -3.05 -0.36 4.95
C ILE A 15 -1.81 -1.12 5.40
N SER A 16 -2.01 -2.15 6.21
CA SER A 16 -0.91 -3.05 6.56
C SER A 16 -0.38 -3.75 5.31
N VAL A 17 0.84 -4.28 5.38
CA VAL A 17 1.42 -5.08 4.29
C VAL A 17 0.54 -6.29 3.96
N GLN A 18 -0.06 -6.92 4.97
CA GLN A 18 -1.03 -8.00 4.78
C GLN A 18 -2.26 -7.53 3.99
N GLY A 19 -2.85 -6.40 4.41
CA GLY A 19 -4.01 -5.84 3.71
C GLY A 19 -3.67 -5.42 2.27
N ALA A 20 -2.48 -4.85 2.04
CA ALA A 20 -2.01 -4.55 0.69
C ALA A 20 -1.93 -5.81 -0.19
N SER A 21 -1.42 -6.92 0.35
CA SER A 21 -1.37 -8.20 -0.37
C SER A 21 -2.78 -8.70 -0.72
N GLN A 22 -3.71 -8.62 0.23
CA GLN A 22 -5.12 -8.99 0.01
C GLN A 22 -5.80 -8.09 -1.04
N MET A 23 -5.53 -6.79 -1.05
CA MET A 23 -6.05 -5.87 -2.07
C MET A 23 -5.59 -6.22 -3.49
N THR A 24 -4.38 -6.77 -3.63
CA THR A 24 -3.91 -7.29 -4.93
C THR A 24 -4.50 -8.66 -5.29
N GLY A 25 -5.49 -9.17 -4.53
CA GLY A 25 -6.04 -10.52 -4.72
C GLY A 25 -5.00 -11.63 -4.47
N GLY A 26 -3.92 -11.33 -3.75
CA GLY A 26 -2.79 -12.25 -3.56
C GLY A 26 -1.79 -12.30 -4.72
N MET A 27 -1.98 -11.52 -5.79
CA MET A 27 -1.03 -11.44 -6.91
C MET A 27 0.34 -10.92 -6.46
N VAL A 28 0.36 -10.00 -5.49
CA VAL A 28 1.59 -9.50 -4.87
C VAL A 28 1.65 -9.99 -3.43
N SER A 29 2.59 -10.90 -3.15
CA SER A 29 2.82 -11.39 -1.79
C SER A 29 3.36 -10.29 -0.86
N GLU A 30 3.11 -10.43 0.45
CA GLU A 30 3.67 -9.55 1.49
C GLU A 30 5.20 -9.41 1.39
N ARG A 31 5.90 -10.51 1.11
CA ARG A 31 7.35 -10.50 0.90
C ARG A 31 7.72 -9.61 -0.29
N ARG A 32 6.97 -9.67 -1.39
CA ARG A 32 7.23 -8.85 -2.58
C ARG A 32 6.95 -7.37 -2.30
N ILE A 33 5.88 -7.07 -1.57
CA ILE A 33 5.55 -5.70 -1.14
C ILE A 33 6.71 -5.12 -0.30
N TRP A 34 7.23 -5.88 0.66
CA TRP A 34 8.40 -5.46 1.45
C TRP A 34 9.64 -5.22 0.60
N GLN A 35 9.89 -6.05 -0.42
CA GLN A 35 10.99 -5.82 -1.35
C GLN A 35 10.81 -4.52 -2.13
N LEU A 36 9.59 -4.23 -2.61
CA LEU A 36 9.30 -2.99 -3.33
C LEU A 36 9.51 -1.74 -2.45
N VAL A 37 9.15 -1.83 -1.16
CA VAL A 37 9.46 -0.78 -0.18
C VAL A 37 10.98 -0.60 -0.02
N LYS A 38 11.72 -1.70 0.17
CA LYS A 38 13.19 -1.66 0.33
C LYS A 38 13.91 -1.13 -0.91
N ASP A 39 13.39 -1.45 -2.09
CA ASP A 39 13.90 -0.99 -3.38
C ASP A 39 13.53 0.48 -3.67
N GLY A 40 12.79 1.16 -2.78
CA GLY A 40 12.32 2.53 -2.96
C GLY A 40 11.26 2.67 -4.06
N ARG A 41 10.62 1.57 -4.45
CA ARG A 41 9.60 1.51 -5.51
C ARG A 41 8.17 1.63 -4.97
N LEU A 42 8.00 1.60 -3.66
CA LEU A 42 6.73 1.77 -2.98
C LEU A 42 6.94 2.66 -1.75
N SER A 43 6.12 3.70 -1.62
CA SER A 43 6.13 4.55 -0.42
C SER A 43 5.51 3.80 0.76
N TYR A 44 6.04 4.04 1.96
CA TYR A 44 5.45 3.56 3.21
C TYR A 44 5.58 4.65 4.28
N VAL A 45 4.71 4.56 5.28
CA VAL A 45 4.76 5.42 6.47
C VAL A 45 5.12 4.54 7.66
N ASN A 46 6.07 5.01 8.46
CA ASN A 46 6.40 4.46 9.77
C ASN A 46 6.66 5.63 10.73
N ASP A 47 5.73 5.86 11.66
CA ASP A 47 5.80 6.93 12.67
C ASP A 47 6.15 6.41 14.08
N GLY A 48 6.46 5.11 14.21
CA GLY A 48 6.75 4.44 15.48
C GLY A 48 5.54 3.79 16.15
N GLU A 49 4.31 4.25 15.86
CA GLU A 49 3.06 3.64 16.36
C GLU A 49 2.27 2.97 15.24
N ASN A 50 2.38 3.49 14.02
CA ASN A 50 1.71 3.03 12.82
C ASN A 50 2.77 2.72 11.76
N THR A 51 2.67 1.54 11.17
CA THR A 51 3.41 1.18 9.95
C THR A 51 2.42 0.71 8.91
N GLY A 52 2.42 1.36 7.75
CA GLY A 52 1.51 1.02 6.69
C GLY A 52 1.89 1.64 5.35
N ILE A 53 1.22 1.15 4.32
CA ILE A 53 1.41 1.58 2.93
C ILE A 53 0.20 2.43 2.57
N PRO A 54 0.38 3.61 1.97
CA PRO A 54 -0.75 4.38 1.45
C PRO A 54 -1.55 3.54 0.43
N ILE A 55 -2.88 3.46 0.57
CA ILE A 55 -3.73 2.69 -0.35
C ILE A 55 -3.48 3.08 -1.82
N VAL A 56 -3.23 4.35 -2.09
CA VAL A 56 -2.91 4.85 -3.44
C VAL A 56 -1.68 4.19 -4.07
N GLU A 57 -0.68 3.82 -3.27
CA GLU A 57 0.50 3.09 -3.76
C GLU A 57 0.15 1.64 -4.09
N VAL A 58 -0.74 1.02 -3.31
CA VAL A 58 -1.25 -0.33 -3.61
C VAL A 58 -2.11 -0.32 -4.88
N MET A 59 -2.95 0.69 -5.07
CA MET A 59 -3.72 0.86 -6.30
C MET A 59 -2.82 1.05 -7.52
N ARG A 60 -1.69 1.77 -7.38
CA ARG A 60 -0.68 1.85 -8.44
C ARG A 60 -0.08 0.50 -8.78
N LEU A 61 0.16 -0.38 -7.80
CA LEU A 61 0.63 -1.74 -8.07
C LEU A 61 -0.36 -2.53 -8.93
N ILE A 62 -1.67 -2.39 -8.68
CA ILE A 62 -2.72 -3.08 -9.43
C ILE A 62 -2.88 -2.45 -10.82
N GLY A 63 -2.94 -1.12 -10.90
CA GLY A 63 -3.16 -0.39 -12.17
C GLY A 63 -1.95 -0.34 -13.09
N ALA A 64 -0.72 -0.49 -12.58
CA ALA A 64 0.48 -0.55 -13.41
C ALA A 64 0.54 -1.82 -14.29
N ASP A 65 -0.12 -2.90 -13.87
CA ASP A 65 -0.26 -4.10 -14.70
C ASP A 65 -1.35 -3.95 -15.77
N GLU A 66 -2.47 -3.26 -15.49
CA GLU A 66 -3.51 -2.98 -16.50
C GLU A 66 -3.00 -2.10 -17.65
N LEU A 67 -2.15 -1.11 -17.36
CA LEU A 67 -1.53 -0.24 -18.38
C LEU A 67 -0.46 -0.93 -19.23
N ARG A 68 0.05 -2.09 -18.81
CA ARG A 68 1.00 -2.90 -19.60
C ARG A 68 0.32 -3.99 -20.43
N ALA A 69 -0.95 -4.29 -20.13
CA ALA A 69 -1.74 -5.31 -20.83
C ALA A 69 -2.68 -4.72 -21.91
N ALA A 70 -2.71 -3.40 -22.09
CA ALA A 70 -3.42 -2.67 -23.14
C ALA A 70 -2.46 -2.18 -24.25
#